data_AF-A0A6V8CUH5-F1
#
_entry.id   AF-A0A6V8CUH5-F1
#
_cell.length_a   1.000
_cell.length_b   1.000
_cell.length_c   1.000
_cell.angle_alpha   90.00
_cell.angle_beta   90.00
_cell.angle_gamma   90.00
#
_symmetry.space_group_name_H-M   'P 1'
#
loop_
_entity.id
_entity.type
_entity.pdbx_description
1 polymer ?
#
loop_
_entity_poly.entity_id
_entity_poly.type
_entity_poly.pdbx_seq_one_letter_code
_entity_poly.pdbx_strand_id
1 'polypeptide(L)'
;MSGRFIICETCGRVTSGSSGLQARTSPSEGAPSGMGGRGGSRPSRKAIKGAAPGRRKQASAPPPPAEIQRRMALRQLSGDDAPRRLIVRKKEQRKAAFALVIVALILFTPVQDPLVDGLEDSFGNLLDLVTPSTTHPLEASYTLRSTYEYEFGPSSSDSGFMYKLPIPQSERTAAGFSDILATKTDGGTIPAPVLQRVVSMKVGSGAAVVDVPLTGGVVRDSSSAITLEDGYSQVFWPAPGGTGSEDCQYGRCLIWSGAIPQSSSIESALLNVEYEIESYSYTWWTEADLPSSVTG
;
A
#
# COMPACT_ATOMS: atom_id res chain seq x y z
N MET A 1 7.39 -2.10 32.96
CA MET A 1 6.70 -1.40 31.86
C MET A 1 7.17 -2.01 30.55
N SER A 2 6.26 -2.57 29.74
CA SER A 2 6.61 -3.23 28.48
C SER A 2 6.55 -2.19 27.35
N GLY A 3 7.67 -1.51 27.11
CA GLY A 3 7.83 -0.64 25.96
C GLY A 3 7.82 -1.49 24.69
N ARG A 4 6.87 -1.27 23.78
CA ARG A 4 6.90 -1.91 22.46
C ARG A 4 8.08 -1.31 21.69
N PHE A 5 9.09 -2.13 21.40
CA PHE A 5 10.19 -1.73 20.53
C PHE A 5 9.64 -1.38 19.15
N ILE A 6 9.90 -0.16 18.71
CA ILE A 6 9.45 0.33 17.41
C ILE A 6 10.22 -0.33 16.28
N ILE A 7 11.47 -0.76 16.51
CA ILE A 7 12.24 -1.55 15.57
C ILE A 7 12.48 -2.93 16.17
N CYS A 8 12.03 -3.96 15.45
CA CYS A 8 12.27 -5.36 15.79
C CYS A 8 13.78 -5.65 15.80
N GLU A 9 14.35 -6.08 16.92
CA GLU A 9 15.78 -6.35 17.02
C GLU A 9 16.22 -7.54 16.15
N THR A 10 15.38 -8.58 16.06
CA THR A 10 15.69 -9.80 15.28
C THR A 10 15.49 -9.62 13.79
N CYS A 11 14.67 -8.65 13.40
CA CYS A 11 14.19 -8.54 12.03
C CYS A 11 14.25 -7.13 11.47
N GLY A 12 14.76 -6.14 12.18
CA GLY A 12 14.93 -4.74 11.76
C GLY A 12 13.66 -4.02 11.28
N ARG A 13 12.47 -4.63 11.37
CA ARG A 13 11.21 -4.04 10.87
C ARG A 13 10.71 -3.00 11.85
N VAL A 14 10.33 -1.83 11.34
CA VAL A 14 9.53 -0.86 12.08
C VAL A 14 8.15 -1.47 12.33
N THR A 15 7.77 -1.66 13.59
CA THR A 15 6.51 -2.31 14.02
C THR A 15 5.41 -1.31 14.34
N SER A 16 5.71 -0.02 14.52
CA SER A 16 4.69 1.03 14.71
C SER A 16 4.32 1.68 13.37
N GLY A 17 3.08 1.49 12.91
CA GLY A 17 2.50 2.27 11.78
C GLY A 17 1.97 1.48 10.59
N SER A 18 2.01 0.15 10.58
CA SER A 18 1.53 -0.66 9.44
C SER A 18 0.02 -0.60 9.19
N SER A 19 -0.76 0.03 10.07
CA SER A 19 -2.20 0.26 9.87
C SER A 19 -2.52 1.20 8.68
N GLY A 20 -1.57 2.04 8.26
CA GLY A 20 -1.77 2.99 7.15
C GLY A 20 -1.39 2.47 5.76
N LEU A 21 -0.56 1.42 5.68
CA LEU A 21 -0.04 0.90 4.40
C LEU A 21 -1.00 -0.08 3.72
N GLN A 22 -1.83 -0.78 4.50
CA GLN A 22 -2.90 -1.64 3.95
C GLN A 22 -3.99 -0.86 3.21
N ALA A 23 -4.11 0.46 3.45
CA ALA A 23 -5.09 1.30 2.78
C ALA A 23 -4.69 1.69 1.34
N ARG A 24 -3.42 1.49 0.93
CA ARG A 24 -2.93 1.89 -0.40
C ARG A 24 -2.68 0.73 -1.37
N THR A 25 -2.76 -0.51 -0.90
CA THR A 25 -2.67 -1.71 -1.75
C THR A 25 -3.86 -2.61 -1.47
N SER A 26 -5.04 -2.18 -1.90
CA SER A 26 -6.16 -3.08 -2.13
C SER A 26 -6.24 -3.32 -3.63
N PRO A 27 -5.82 -4.49 -4.14
CA PRO A 27 -6.15 -4.91 -5.49
C PRO A 27 -7.67 -5.10 -5.55
N SER A 28 -8.31 -4.44 -6.51
CA SER A 28 -9.65 -4.80 -6.93
C SER A 28 -9.63 -6.21 -7.53
N GLU A 29 -10.48 -7.07 -6.96
CA GLU A 29 -11.07 -8.27 -7.56
C GLU A 29 -10.22 -9.54 -7.74
N GLY A 30 -10.77 -10.63 -7.18
CA GLY A 30 -10.91 -11.88 -7.93
C GLY A 30 -9.86 -12.97 -7.71
N ALA A 31 -9.80 -13.56 -6.52
CA ALA A 31 -9.16 -14.87 -6.36
C ALA A 31 -10.20 -16.01 -6.45
N PRO A 32 -10.00 -17.01 -7.33
CA PRO A 32 -10.81 -18.22 -7.37
C PRO A 32 -10.35 -19.17 -6.26
N SER A 33 -11.30 -19.72 -5.50
CA SER A 33 -11.03 -20.74 -4.49
C SER A 33 -11.69 -22.06 -4.88
N GLY A 34 -10.86 -23.06 -5.13
CA GLY A 34 -11.24 -24.45 -5.36
C GLY A 34 -11.05 -25.32 -4.10
N MET A 35 -12.12 -26.02 -3.74
CA MET A 35 -12.25 -27.29 -3.00
C MET A 35 -11.62 -27.47 -1.61
N GLY A 36 -12.53 -27.61 -0.62
CA GLY A 36 -12.49 -28.73 0.34
C GLY A 36 -12.87 -28.40 1.79
N GLY A 37 -14.05 -28.86 2.24
CA GLY A 37 -14.26 -29.18 3.68
C GLY A 37 -15.43 -28.53 4.43
N ARG A 38 -16.60 -29.18 4.32
CA ARG A 38 -17.67 -29.39 5.33
C ARG A 38 -18.01 -28.29 6.38
N GLY A 39 -19.27 -27.84 6.29
CA GLY A 39 -20.21 -27.87 7.43
C GLY A 39 -20.50 -26.54 8.13
N GLY A 40 -21.66 -25.93 7.82
CA GLY A 40 -22.24 -24.87 8.64
C GLY A 40 -23.25 -23.98 7.91
N SER A 41 -24.54 -24.31 8.01
CA SER A 41 -25.65 -23.44 7.60
C SER A 41 -25.71 -22.16 8.43
N ARG A 42 -25.80 -20.99 7.77
CA ARG A 42 -26.51 -19.77 8.25
C ARG A 42 -26.55 -18.67 7.16
N PRO A 43 -27.42 -17.65 7.26
CA PRO A 43 -28.62 -17.52 6.44
C PRO A 43 -28.55 -16.44 5.35
N SER A 44 -29.30 -16.68 4.26
CA SER A 44 -29.58 -15.73 3.18
C SER A 44 -30.38 -14.52 3.71
N ARG A 45 -29.76 -13.33 3.78
CA ARG A 45 -30.47 -12.05 3.82
C ARG A 45 -30.71 -11.57 2.39
N LYS A 46 -31.89 -11.90 1.83
CA LYS A 46 -32.40 -11.29 0.61
C LYS A 46 -32.89 -9.89 0.94
N ALA A 47 -32.30 -8.88 0.31
CA ALA A 47 -32.78 -7.51 0.36
C ALA A 47 -34.13 -7.41 -0.36
N ILE A 48 -35.11 -6.92 0.39
CA ILE A 48 -36.48 -6.65 -0.04
C ILE A 48 -36.46 -5.42 -0.93
N LYS A 49 -36.65 -5.60 -2.23
CA LYS A 49 -36.93 -4.51 -3.18
C LYS A 49 -38.42 -4.21 -3.13
N GLY A 50 -38.76 -3.00 -2.66
CA GLY A 50 -40.12 -2.49 -2.57
C GLY A 50 -40.83 -2.42 -3.92
N ALA A 51 -42.15 -2.60 -3.87
CA ALA A 51 -43.04 -2.69 -5.02
C ALA A 51 -43.31 -1.34 -5.68
N ALA A 52 -43.45 -1.36 -7.01
CA ALA A 52 -43.91 -0.24 -7.82
C ALA A 52 -45.41 0.04 -7.57
N PRO A 53 -45.85 1.31 -7.61
CA PRO A 53 -47.19 1.69 -7.21
C PRO A 53 -48.26 1.38 -8.27
N GLY A 54 -49.31 0.69 -7.82
CA GLY A 54 -50.71 0.98 -8.16
C GLY A 54 -51.23 0.62 -9.56
N ARG A 55 -51.73 -0.62 -9.73
CA ARG A 55 -52.79 -0.92 -10.73
C ARG A 55 -54.11 -1.20 -10.02
N ARG A 56 -54.97 -0.19 -10.03
CA ARG A 56 -56.35 -0.21 -9.54
C ARG A 56 -57.17 -1.17 -10.39
N LYS A 57 -57.91 -2.09 -9.76
CA LYS A 57 -58.91 -2.95 -10.42
C LYS A 57 -59.99 -2.05 -11.03
N GLN A 58 -60.05 -1.99 -12.36
CA GLN A 58 -61.21 -1.49 -13.10
C GLN A 58 -61.87 -2.67 -13.81
N ALA A 59 -63.19 -2.65 -13.76
CA ALA A 59 -64.10 -3.65 -14.29
C ALA A 59 -63.94 -3.85 -15.81
N SER A 60 -64.30 -5.05 -16.27
CA SER A 60 -64.48 -5.44 -17.66
C SER A 60 -65.19 -4.34 -18.48
N ALA A 61 -64.55 -3.86 -19.54
CA ALA A 61 -65.18 -2.96 -20.50
C ALA A 61 -66.04 -3.77 -21.50
N PRO A 62 -67.26 -3.34 -21.82
CA PRO A 62 -68.10 -4.02 -22.81
C PRO A 62 -67.54 -3.89 -24.24
N PRO A 63 -67.87 -4.83 -25.15
CA PRO A 63 -67.34 -4.86 -26.51
C PRO A 63 -67.76 -3.63 -27.33
N PRO A 64 -66.95 -3.20 -28.32
CA PRO A 64 -67.22 -2.03 -29.14
C PRO A 64 -68.45 -2.24 -30.06
N PRO A 65 -69.19 -1.17 -30.40
CA PRO A 65 -70.43 -1.25 -31.17
C PRO A 65 -70.22 -1.74 -32.62
N ALA A 66 -71.23 -2.45 -33.14
CA ALA A 66 -71.22 -3.20 -34.41
C ALA A 66 -70.83 -2.40 -35.67
N GLU A 67 -70.95 -1.08 -35.63
CA GLU A 67 -70.58 -0.16 -36.72
C GLU A 67 -69.08 -0.24 -37.08
N ILE A 68 -68.22 -0.43 -36.07
CA ILE A 68 -66.76 -0.49 -36.25
C ILE A 68 -66.36 -1.83 -36.87
N GLN A 69 -67.08 -2.90 -36.56
CA GLN A 69 -66.85 -4.22 -37.15
C GLN A 69 -67.22 -4.25 -38.64
N ARG A 70 -68.30 -3.55 -39.04
CA ARG A 70 -68.67 -3.40 -40.45
C ARG A 70 -67.62 -2.66 -41.28
N ARG A 71 -66.99 -1.62 -40.74
CA ARG A 71 -65.91 -0.88 -41.44
C ARG A 71 -64.65 -1.71 -41.66
N MET A 72 -64.33 -2.63 -40.75
CA MET A 72 -63.17 -3.52 -40.92
C MET A 72 -63.45 -4.60 -41.98
N ALA A 73 -64.66 -5.14 -42.04
CA ALA A 73 -65.07 -6.11 -43.06
C ALA A 73 -65.07 -5.51 -44.48
N LEU A 74 -65.48 -4.24 -44.64
CA LEU A 74 -65.44 -3.53 -45.92
C LEU A 74 -64.00 -3.29 -46.45
N ARG A 75 -63.02 -3.14 -45.55
CA ARG A 75 -61.60 -2.97 -45.95
C ARG A 75 -60.93 -4.26 -46.42
N GLN A 76 -61.46 -5.43 -46.07
CA GLN A 76 -60.92 -6.72 -46.52
C GLN A 76 -61.38 -7.13 -47.92
N LEU A 77 -62.40 -6.46 -48.47
CA LEU A 77 -62.93 -6.76 -49.81
C LEU A 77 -62.32 -5.91 -50.93
N SER A 78 -61.54 -4.88 -50.61
CA SER A 78 -60.84 -4.06 -51.60
C SER A 78 -59.42 -4.61 -51.77
N GLY A 79 -59.30 -5.68 -52.55
CA GLY A 79 -58.03 -6.28 -52.93
C GLY A 79 -57.36 -5.48 -54.04
N ASP A 80 -56.38 -4.66 -53.69
CA ASP A 80 -55.33 -4.20 -54.60
C ASP A 80 -54.19 -3.60 -53.78
N ASP A 81 -53.14 -4.37 -53.53
CA ASP A 81 -51.85 -3.84 -53.06
C ASP A 81 -50.71 -4.82 -53.39
N ALA A 82 -50.06 -4.61 -54.54
CA ALA A 82 -48.78 -5.24 -54.84
C ALA A 82 -47.70 -4.77 -53.82
N PRO A 83 -46.82 -5.66 -53.32
CA PRO A 83 -46.08 -5.39 -52.09
C PRO A 83 -44.91 -4.42 -52.29
N ARG A 84 -45.03 -3.21 -51.74
CA ARG A 84 -43.96 -2.20 -51.55
C ARG A 84 -42.68 -2.72 -50.87
N ARG A 85 -42.69 -3.93 -50.32
CA ARG A 85 -41.56 -4.54 -49.58
C ARG A 85 -40.38 -4.96 -50.46
N LEU A 86 -40.59 -5.28 -51.74
CA LEU A 86 -39.51 -5.75 -52.61
C LEU A 86 -38.58 -4.63 -53.10
N ILE A 87 -39.09 -3.40 -53.21
CA ILE A 87 -38.32 -2.25 -53.71
C ILE A 87 -37.34 -1.72 -52.65
N VAL A 88 -37.72 -1.75 -51.36
CA VAL A 88 -36.88 -1.27 -50.26
C VAL A 88 -35.64 -2.15 -50.05
N ARG A 89 -35.78 -3.48 -50.22
CA ARG A 89 -34.69 -4.45 -50.00
C ARG A 89 -33.49 -4.25 -50.95
N LYS A 90 -33.73 -3.86 -52.21
CA LYS A 90 -32.66 -3.59 -53.19
C LYS A 90 -31.87 -2.32 -52.89
N LYS A 91 -32.47 -1.32 -52.22
CA LYS A 91 -31.80 -0.05 -51.87
C LYS A 91 -30.87 -0.21 -50.67
N GLU A 92 -31.28 -0.99 -49.68
CA GLU A 92 -30.48 -1.34 -48.49
C GLU A 92 -29.25 -2.18 -48.88
N GLN A 93 -29.41 -3.15 -49.80
CA GLN A 93 -28.28 -3.97 -50.29
C GLN A 93 -27.22 -3.15 -51.03
N ARG A 94 -27.62 -2.12 -51.80
CA ARG A 94 -26.65 -1.22 -52.46
C ARG A 94 -25.87 -0.38 -51.45
N LYS A 95 -26.52 0.11 -50.39
CA LYS A 95 -25.83 0.85 -49.31
C LYS A 95 -24.84 -0.03 -48.56
N ALA A 96 -25.24 -1.26 -48.24
CA ALA A 96 -24.35 -2.23 -47.60
C ALA A 96 -23.14 -2.59 -48.49
N ALA A 97 -23.36 -2.80 -49.80
CA ALA A 97 -22.28 -3.04 -50.75
C ALA A 97 -21.31 -1.86 -50.86
N PHE A 98 -21.84 -0.62 -50.92
CA PHE A 98 -21.01 0.59 -50.93
C PHE A 98 -20.19 0.74 -49.65
N ALA A 99 -20.77 0.47 -48.47
CA ALA A 99 -20.04 0.51 -47.20
C ALA A 99 -18.91 -0.53 -47.16
N LEU A 100 -19.15 -1.74 -47.70
CA LEU A 100 -18.16 -2.81 -47.76
C LEU A 100 -17.00 -2.45 -48.71
N VAL A 101 -17.30 -1.81 -49.85
CA VAL A 101 -16.27 -1.30 -50.77
C VAL A 101 -15.44 -0.18 -50.14
N ILE A 102 -16.03 0.71 -49.35
CA ILE A 102 -15.30 1.78 -48.63
C ILE A 102 -14.39 1.18 -47.55
N VAL A 103 -14.88 0.22 -46.77
CA VAL A 103 -14.07 -0.47 -45.75
C VAL A 103 -12.93 -1.27 -46.40
N ALA A 104 -13.20 -1.93 -47.54
CA ALA A 104 -12.17 -2.64 -48.30
C ALA A 104 -11.13 -1.67 -48.90
N LEU A 105 -11.55 -0.49 -49.37
CA LEU A 105 -10.60 0.54 -49.81
C LEU A 105 -9.72 0.99 -48.64
N ILE A 106 -10.27 1.26 -47.45
CA ILE A 106 -9.49 1.64 -46.26
C ILE A 106 -8.48 0.54 -45.86
N LEU A 107 -8.87 -0.74 -45.97
CA LEU A 107 -8.01 -1.88 -45.61
C LEU A 107 -6.99 -2.27 -46.70
N PHE A 108 -7.24 -1.96 -47.98
CA PHE A 108 -6.40 -2.41 -49.10
C PHE A 108 -5.72 -1.28 -49.90
N THR A 109 -5.94 0.01 -49.58
CA THR A 109 -5.13 1.11 -50.14
C THR A 109 -3.97 1.46 -49.20
N PRO A 110 -2.71 1.35 -49.63
CA PRO A 110 -1.51 1.63 -48.83
C PRO A 110 -1.22 3.14 -48.76
N VAL A 111 -2.21 3.97 -48.44
CA VAL A 111 -2.03 5.41 -48.21
C VAL A 111 -2.52 5.72 -46.81
N GLN A 112 -1.72 5.33 -45.80
CA GLN A 112 -2.00 5.69 -44.41
C GLN A 112 -0.75 6.06 -43.59
N ASP A 113 0.40 6.33 -44.20
CA ASP A 113 1.60 6.73 -43.46
C ASP A 113 1.34 7.91 -42.47
N PRO A 114 0.67 9.02 -42.84
CA PRO A 114 0.49 10.14 -41.90
C PRO A 114 -0.65 9.94 -40.87
N LEU A 115 -1.51 8.94 -41.07
CA LEU A 115 -2.64 8.65 -40.17
C LEU A 115 -2.27 7.60 -39.12
N VAL A 116 -1.36 6.69 -39.47
CA VAL A 116 -0.78 5.72 -38.54
C VAL A 116 0.20 6.41 -37.59
N ASP A 117 1.02 7.37 -38.07
CA ASP A 117 1.96 8.11 -37.23
C ASP A 117 1.24 8.84 -36.07
N GLY A 118 0.13 9.54 -36.34
CA GLY A 118 -0.65 10.22 -35.31
C GLY A 118 -1.45 9.27 -34.40
N LEU A 119 -1.76 8.07 -34.90
CA LEU A 119 -2.44 7.03 -34.14
C LEU A 119 -1.45 6.34 -33.19
N GLU A 120 -0.23 6.03 -33.62
CA GLU A 120 0.85 5.49 -32.77
C GLU A 120 1.22 6.45 -31.65
N ASP A 121 1.34 7.75 -31.93
CA ASP A 121 1.60 8.77 -30.89
C ASP A 121 0.44 8.86 -29.88
N SER A 122 -0.80 8.73 -30.35
CA SER A 122 -1.97 8.73 -29.50
C SER A 122 -2.09 7.45 -28.67
N PHE A 123 -1.80 6.29 -29.28
CA PHE A 123 -1.78 5.00 -28.60
C PHE A 123 -0.63 4.92 -27.60
N GLY A 124 0.54 5.49 -27.88
CA GLY A 124 1.67 5.58 -26.94
C GLY A 124 1.29 6.33 -25.67
N ASN A 125 0.71 7.53 -25.82
CA ASN A 125 0.24 8.32 -24.67
C ASN A 125 -0.91 7.64 -23.90
N LEU A 126 -1.78 6.91 -24.59
CA LEU A 126 -2.90 6.21 -23.98
C LEU A 126 -2.44 4.89 -23.33
N LEU A 127 -1.45 4.21 -23.90
CA LEU A 127 -0.79 3.08 -23.26
C LEU A 127 -0.06 3.55 -22.02
N ASP A 128 0.72 4.63 -22.07
CA ASP A 128 1.45 5.13 -20.89
C ASP A 128 0.50 5.57 -19.75
N LEU A 129 -0.74 5.94 -20.10
CA LEU A 129 -1.81 6.27 -19.15
C LEU A 129 -2.63 5.04 -18.68
N VAL A 130 -2.69 3.95 -19.46
CA VAL A 130 -3.52 2.74 -19.21
C VAL A 130 -2.70 1.55 -18.74
N THR A 131 -1.44 1.42 -19.14
CA THR A 131 -0.48 0.57 -18.45
C THR A 131 -0.17 1.28 -17.15
N PRO A 132 -0.58 0.74 -16.00
CA PRO A 132 -0.10 1.25 -14.75
C PRO A 132 1.39 0.90 -14.71
N SER A 133 2.25 1.82 -15.18
CA SER A 133 3.63 1.80 -14.76
C SER A 133 3.56 2.02 -13.26
N THR A 134 3.59 0.92 -12.51
CA THR A 134 3.68 0.98 -11.06
C THR A 134 5.07 1.50 -10.76
N THR A 135 5.23 2.82 -10.81
CA THR A 135 6.46 3.51 -10.46
C THR A 135 6.62 3.35 -8.95
N HIS A 136 7.33 2.30 -8.56
CA HIS A 136 7.73 2.11 -7.19
C HIS A 136 8.92 3.04 -6.92
N PRO A 137 8.89 3.86 -5.85
CA PRO A 137 10.03 4.68 -5.49
C PRO A 137 11.20 3.76 -5.16
N LEU A 138 12.29 3.88 -5.93
CA LEU A 138 13.51 3.08 -5.78
C LEU A 138 14.22 3.34 -4.47
N GLU A 139 14.07 4.57 -3.98
CA GLU A 139 14.65 5.05 -2.74
C GLU A 139 13.61 5.93 -2.05
N ALA A 140 13.44 5.71 -0.75
CA ALA A 140 12.59 6.55 0.09
C ALA A 140 13.30 6.81 1.42
N SER A 141 13.41 8.08 1.78
CA SER A 141 13.89 8.51 3.10
C SER A 141 12.72 8.89 3.99
N TYR A 142 12.79 8.49 5.25
CA TYR A 142 11.78 8.81 6.25
C TYR A 142 12.41 9.11 7.60
N THR A 143 11.81 10.08 8.30
CA THR A 143 12.15 10.43 9.67
C THR A 143 11.13 9.81 10.61
N LEU A 144 11.58 8.93 11.49
CA LEU A 144 10.76 8.27 12.50
C LEU A 144 11.05 8.90 13.87
N ARG A 145 10.03 9.47 14.50
CA ARG A 145 10.11 9.98 15.87
C ARG A 145 9.38 9.07 16.85
N SER A 146 10.07 8.68 17.90
CA SER A 146 9.53 7.95 19.05
C SER A 146 9.63 8.81 20.29
N THR A 147 8.57 8.80 21.11
CA THR A 147 8.57 9.47 22.41
C THR A 147 8.31 8.44 23.49
N TYR A 148 9.20 8.38 24.48
CA TYR A 148 9.07 7.59 25.69
C TYR A 148 8.80 8.52 26.86
N GLU A 149 7.89 8.12 27.74
CA GLU A 149 7.50 8.91 28.89
C GLU A 149 7.54 8.05 30.15
N TYR A 150 8.10 8.61 31.21
CA TYR A 150 8.08 8.05 32.55
C TYR A 150 7.38 9.05 33.47
N GLU A 151 6.15 8.73 33.86
CA GLU A 151 5.37 9.53 34.81
C GLU A 151 5.61 9.06 36.24
N PHE A 152 5.75 10.02 37.14
CA PHE A 152 5.85 9.78 38.55
C PHE A 152 4.88 10.68 39.32
N GLY A 153 4.10 10.07 40.21
CA GLY A 153 3.09 10.77 41.00
C GLY A 153 3.69 11.57 42.16
N PRO A 154 2.86 12.32 42.88
CA PRO A 154 3.30 13.08 44.04
C PRO A 154 3.91 12.15 45.09
N SER A 155 5.12 12.46 45.53
CA SER A 155 5.87 11.66 46.49
C SER A 155 6.67 12.52 47.46
N SER A 156 7.09 11.91 48.56
CA SER A 156 8.03 12.48 49.52
C SER A 156 9.47 11.98 49.32
N SER A 157 9.77 11.37 48.17
CA SER A 157 11.09 10.78 47.89
C SER A 157 11.34 10.72 46.40
N ASP A 158 12.59 10.97 46.00
CA ASP A 158 13.01 10.91 44.60
C ASP A 158 12.72 9.54 43.98
N SER A 159 12.35 9.53 42.70
CA SER A 159 12.08 8.30 41.94
C SER A 159 13.11 8.10 40.85
N GLY A 160 13.97 7.09 41.07
CA GLY A 160 14.90 6.62 40.08
C GLY A 160 14.20 5.81 38.99
N PHE A 161 14.53 6.07 37.74
CA PHE A 161 14.12 5.24 36.62
C PHE A 161 15.32 4.87 35.75
N MET A 162 15.21 3.74 35.07
CA MET A 162 16.15 3.29 34.06
C MET A 162 15.39 2.57 32.96
N TYR A 163 15.64 2.97 31.72
CA TYR A 163 15.07 2.40 30.52
C TYR A 163 16.19 2.04 29.54
N LYS A 164 16.09 0.85 28.94
CA LYS A 164 17.04 0.35 27.94
C LYS A 164 16.39 0.35 26.58
N LEU A 165 17.00 1.05 25.63
CA LEU A 165 16.56 1.18 24.25
C LEU A 165 17.61 0.55 23.32
N PRO A 166 17.27 -0.44 22.49
CA PRO A 166 18.23 -1.01 21.54
C PRO A 166 18.68 0.03 20.52
N ILE A 167 19.99 0.08 20.26
CA ILE A 167 20.56 0.86 19.16
C ILE A 167 20.47 -0.01 17.91
N PRO A 168 19.77 0.42 16.84
CA PRO A 168 19.62 -0.39 15.65
C PRO A 168 20.97 -0.61 14.96
N GLN A 169 21.10 -1.72 14.24
CA GLN A 169 22.20 -1.88 13.31
C GLN A 169 22.05 -0.90 12.14
N SER A 170 23.18 -0.42 11.59
CA SER A 170 23.17 0.59 10.53
C SER A 170 22.53 0.12 9.23
N GLU A 171 22.64 -1.17 8.90
CA GLU A 171 22.14 -1.70 7.64
C GLU A 171 21.33 -2.97 7.85
N ARG A 172 20.29 -3.11 7.04
CA ARG A 172 19.48 -4.30 6.93
C ARG A 172 19.48 -4.73 5.48
N THR A 173 19.76 -6.01 5.25
CA THR A 173 19.87 -6.59 3.91
C THR A 173 18.75 -7.59 3.65
N ALA A 174 18.68 -8.10 2.42
CA ALA A 174 17.82 -9.23 2.06
C ALA A 174 18.15 -10.51 2.85
N ALA A 175 19.33 -10.60 3.46
CA ALA A 175 19.76 -11.68 4.35
C ALA A 175 19.68 -11.30 5.84
N GLY A 176 18.73 -10.43 6.21
CA GLY A 176 18.56 -9.94 7.58
C GLY A 176 19.55 -8.82 7.88
N PHE A 177 20.68 -9.16 8.49
CA PHE A 177 21.79 -8.24 8.81
C PHE A 177 23.13 -8.67 8.19
N SER A 178 23.14 -9.78 7.43
CA SER A 178 24.32 -10.30 6.76
C SER A 178 24.58 -9.53 5.46
N ASP A 179 25.83 -9.18 5.20
CA ASP A 179 26.28 -8.63 3.91
C ASP A 179 26.34 -9.70 2.81
N ILE A 180 26.24 -10.98 3.17
CA ILE A 180 26.27 -12.12 2.25
C ILE A 180 24.87 -12.74 2.15
N LEU A 181 24.38 -12.87 0.91
CA LEU A 181 23.09 -13.51 0.58
C LEU A 181 23.23 -15.02 0.43
N ALA A 182 24.27 -15.47 -0.27
CA ALA A 182 24.51 -16.87 -0.54
C ALA A 182 26.01 -17.11 -0.79
N THR A 183 26.45 -18.33 -0.46
CA THR A 183 27.80 -18.80 -0.75
C THR A 183 27.73 -19.84 -1.87
N LYS A 184 28.51 -19.65 -2.92
CA LYS A 184 28.62 -20.58 -4.04
C LYS A 184 29.44 -21.81 -3.64
N THR A 185 29.27 -22.91 -4.37
CA THR A 185 30.05 -24.15 -4.21
C THR A 185 31.55 -23.94 -4.38
N ASP A 186 31.94 -22.93 -5.16
CA ASP A 186 33.34 -22.59 -5.44
C ASP A 186 33.95 -21.68 -4.35
N GLY A 187 33.22 -21.42 -3.25
CA GLY A 187 33.65 -20.57 -2.14
C GLY A 187 33.42 -19.06 -2.34
N GLY A 188 32.99 -18.63 -3.53
CA GLY A 188 32.63 -17.24 -3.80
C GLY A 188 31.32 -16.83 -3.10
N THR A 189 31.21 -15.57 -2.67
CA THR A 189 30.00 -15.04 -2.03
C THR A 189 29.17 -14.18 -2.98
N ILE A 190 27.86 -14.17 -2.77
CA ILE A 190 26.91 -13.28 -3.43
C ILE A 190 26.53 -12.21 -2.40
N PRO A 191 26.77 -10.91 -2.67
CA PRO A 191 26.43 -9.86 -1.73
C PRO A 191 24.92 -9.74 -1.57
N ALA A 192 24.46 -9.46 -0.35
CA ALA A 192 23.06 -9.21 -0.06
C ALA A 192 22.71 -7.74 -0.35
N PRO A 193 21.66 -7.47 -1.16
CA PRO A 193 21.21 -6.10 -1.38
C PRO A 193 20.71 -5.48 -0.07
N VAL A 194 21.01 -4.20 0.14
CA VAL A 194 20.64 -3.42 1.34
C VAL A 194 19.21 -2.93 1.19
N LEU A 195 18.30 -3.38 2.03
CA LEU A 195 16.89 -2.99 2.00
C LEU A 195 16.63 -1.70 2.77
N GLN A 196 17.33 -1.51 3.89
CA GLN A 196 17.15 -0.34 4.75
C GLN A 196 18.49 0.06 5.37
N ARG A 197 18.70 1.36 5.52
CA ARG A 197 19.86 1.95 6.16
C ARG A 197 19.41 2.97 7.18
N VAL A 198 19.81 2.80 8.43
CA VAL A 198 19.63 3.83 9.46
C VAL A 198 20.80 4.79 9.33
N VAL A 199 20.52 6.02 8.94
CA VAL A 199 21.50 7.08 8.69
C VAL A 199 21.92 7.71 10.01
N SER A 200 20.94 8.04 10.85
CA SER A 200 21.19 8.69 12.13
C SER A 200 20.17 8.25 13.19
N MET A 201 20.61 8.30 14.45
CA MET A 201 19.79 8.14 15.64
C MET A 201 20.14 9.29 16.58
N LYS A 202 19.16 10.12 16.93
CA LYS A 202 19.31 11.26 17.84
C LYS A 202 18.39 11.11 19.03
N VAL A 203 18.81 11.60 20.19
CA VAL A 203 18.02 11.56 21.42
C VAL A 203 17.99 12.90 22.14
N GLY A 204 16.93 13.15 22.91
CA GLY A 204 16.82 14.31 23.80
C GLY A 204 15.52 14.30 24.62
N SER A 205 15.42 15.13 25.65
CA SER A 205 14.19 15.26 26.44
C SER A 205 13.17 16.20 25.80
N GLY A 206 13.65 17.26 25.14
CA GLY A 206 12.88 18.16 24.27
C GLY A 206 13.13 17.85 22.80
N ALA A 207 14.05 18.58 22.18
CA ALA A 207 14.52 18.26 20.82
C ALA A 207 15.56 17.13 20.84
N ALA A 208 15.58 16.28 19.81
CA ALA A 208 16.58 15.22 19.68
C ALA A 208 17.91 15.79 19.15
N VAL A 209 18.81 16.16 20.07
CA VAL A 209 20.08 16.85 19.75
C VAL A 209 21.29 15.94 19.89
N VAL A 210 21.23 14.94 20.77
CA VAL A 210 22.38 14.07 21.07
C VAL A 210 22.48 12.97 20.01
N ASP A 211 23.55 13.02 19.21
CA ASP A 211 23.84 11.98 18.21
C ASP A 211 24.33 10.69 18.87
N VAL A 212 23.61 9.59 18.62
CA VAL A 212 23.95 8.24 19.10
C VAL A 212 24.69 7.50 17.98
N PRO A 213 25.91 7.01 18.22
CA PRO A 213 26.72 6.36 17.20
C PRO A 213 26.11 5.02 16.78
N LEU A 214 25.86 4.85 15.49
CA LEU A 214 25.37 3.58 14.92
C LEU A 214 26.49 2.56 14.67
N THR A 215 27.73 3.03 14.52
CA THR A 215 28.91 2.17 14.32
C THR A 215 29.31 1.46 15.62
N GLY A 216 29.68 0.19 15.52
CA GLY A 216 30.24 -0.57 16.65
C GLY A 216 31.54 0.04 17.17
N GLY A 217 31.79 -0.12 18.48
CA GLY A 217 33.05 0.28 19.12
C GLY A 217 33.03 1.65 19.79
N VAL A 218 32.09 2.54 19.48
CA VAL A 218 31.91 3.79 20.23
C VAL A 218 31.03 3.51 21.45
N VAL A 219 31.65 3.57 22.63
CA VAL A 219 31.04 3.29 23.93
C VAL A 219 31.05 4.56 24.77
N ARG A 220 30.00 4.73 25.58
CA ARG A 220 29.89 5.76 26.60
C ARG A 220 29.35 5.13 27.87
N ASP A 221 30.18 5.01 28.89
CA ASP A 221 29.80 4.46 30.19
C ASP A 221 29.05 5.49 31.04
N SER A 222 28.41 5.02 32.11
CA SER A 222 27.62 5.85 33.03
C SER A 222 28.40 7.01 33.67
N SER A 223 29.70 6.85 33.89
CA SER A 223 30.59 7.91 34.41
C SER A 223 30.78 9.09 33.45
N SER A 224 30.47 8.89 32.17
CA SER A 224 30.58 9.87 31.09
C SER A 224 29.23 10.12 30.40
N ALA A 225 28.14 9.87 31.13
CA ALA A 225 26.78 10.06 30.64
C ALA A 225 26.52 11.52 30.25
N ILE A 226 25.67 11.71 29.24
CA ILE A 226 25.20 13.02 28.82
C ILE A 226 23.94 13.35 29.60
N THR A 227 23.98 14.43 30.39
CA THR A 227 22.78 15.00 31.01
C THR A 227 21.91 15.66 29.95
N LEU A 228 20.61 15.37 29.97
CA LEU A 228 19.62 15.93 29.06
C LEU A 228 19.15 17.32 29.53
N GLU A 229 18.41 18.02 28.68
CA GLU A 229 17.92 19.39 28.94
C GLU A 229 16.93 19.49 30.11
N ASP A 230 16.35 18.36 30.51
CA ASP A 230 15.45 18.28 31.66
C ASP A 230 16.21 18.41 33.00
N GLY A 231 17.54 18.21 33.01
CA GLY A 231 18.42 18.44 34.14
C GLY A 231 18.46 17.31 35.18
N TYR A 232 17.60 16.30 35.07
CA TYR A 232 17.55 15.16 35.98
C TYR A 232 17.62 13.80 35.29
N SER A 233 17.60 13.76 33.95
CA SER A 233 17.85 12.54 33.20
C SER A 233 19.14 12.62 32.39
N GLN A 234 19.66 11.44 32.08
CA GLN A 234 20.93 11.27 31.42
C GLN A 234 20.90 10.04 30.52
N VAL A 235 21.71 10.08 29.47
CA VAL A 235 21.83 9.01 28.48
C VAL A 235 23.27 8.56 28.31
N PHE A 236 23.46 7.26 28.14
CA PHE A 236 24.76 6.64 27.86
C PHE A 236 24.55 5.31 27.13
N TRP A 237 25.61 4.71 26.61
CA TRP A 237 25.54 3.47 25.83
C TRP A 237 26.78 2.61 26.12
N PRO A 238 26.68 1.69 27.09
CA PRO A 238 27.81 0.88 27.55
C PRO A 238 28.22 -0.14 26.48
N ALA A 239 29.37 -0.79 26.70
CA ALA A 239 29.79 -1.90 25.87
C ALA A 239 28.78 -3.07 25.97
N PRO A 240 28.53 -3.78 24.86
CA PRO A 240 27.67 -4.96 24.90
C PRO A 240 28.34 -6.12 25.65
N GLY A 241 27.54 -6.99 26.26
CA GLY A 241 28.00 -8.24 26.88
C GLY A 241 28.38 -8.15 28.36
N GLY A 242 28.13 -7.02 29.01
CA GLY A 242 28.25 -6.91 30.47
C GLY A 242 27.09 -7.60 31.22
N THR A 243 27.32 -7.90 32.50
CA THR A 243 26.37 -8.61 33.38
C THR A 243 25.68 -7.70 34.41
N GLY A 244 26.08 -6.44 34.50
CA GLY A 244 25.53 -5.44 35.40
C GLY A 244 24.13 -4.96 35.00
N SER A 245 23.46 -4.28 35.94
CA SER A 245 22.17 -3.62 35.68
C SER A 245 22.29 -2.52 34.63
N GLU A 246 23.44 -1.86 34.59
CA GLU A 246 23.80 -0.79 33.65
C GLU A 246 24.41 -1.31 32.34
N ASP A 247 24.33 -2.62 32.06
CA ASP A 247 24.92 -3.22 30.85
C ASP A 247 23.87 -3.65 29.83
N CYS A 248 24.28 -3.70 28.56
CA CYS A 248 23.45 -4.24 27.47
C CYS A 248 23.81 -5.71 27.20
N GLN A 249 22.95 -6.64 27.62
CA GLN A 249 23.25 -8.08 27.58
C GLN A 249 23.23 -8.68 26.16
N TYR A 250 22.27 -8.28 25.32
CA TYR A 250 21.97 -8.96 24.05
C TYR A 250 22.47 -8.24 22.80
N GLY A 251 22.91 -6.98 22.94
CA GLY A 251 23.28 -6.14 21.82
C GLY A 251 23.67 -4.73 22.29
N ARG A 252 23.89 -3.81 21.36
CA ARG A 252 24.15 -2.41 21.70
C ARG A 252 22.85 -1.75 22.13
N CYS A 253 22.88 -1.03 23.25
CA CYS A 253 21.71 -0.32 23.74
C CYS A 253 22.10 1.05 24.31
N LEU A 254 21.16 1.97 24.21
CA LEU A 254 21.17 3.24 24.90
C LEU A 254 20.41 3.07 26.22
N ILE A 255 21.01 3.53 27.29
CA ILE A 255 20.41 3.54 28.61
C ILE A 255 20.02 4.99 28.91
N TRP A 256 18.73 5.18 29.16
CA TRP A 256 18.17 6.43 29.66
C TRP A 256 17.83 6.23 31.13
N SER A 257 18.48 7.00 31.99
CA SER A 257 18.32 6.91 33.44
C SER A 257 18.15 8.29 34.03
N GLY A 258 17.55 8.38 35.21
CA GLY A 258 17.38 9.66 35.89
C GLY A 258 16.69 9.48 37.22
N ALA A 259 16.60 10.58 37.97
CA ALA A 259 15.86 10.64 39.21
C ALA A 259 14.92 11.84 39.18
N ILE A 260 13.62 11.59 39.08
CA ILE A 260 12.63 12.66 39.18
C ILE A 260 12.63 13.14 40.65
N PRO A 261 12.84 14.44 40.91
CA PRO A 261 12.88 14.95 42.27
C PRO A 261 11.51 14.81 42.95
N GLN A 262 11.52 14.76 44.29
CA GLN A 262 10.27 14.80 45.05
C GLN A 262 9.41 16.02 44.68
N SER A 263 8.12 15.80 44.48
CA SER A 263 7.19 16.83 44.03
C SER A 263 5.80 16.62 44.62
N SER A 264 5.08 17.72 44.85
CA SER A 264 3.67 17.70 45.26
C SER A 264 2.71 17.51 44.07
N SER A 265 3.23 17.51 42.84
CA SER A 265 2.50 17.31 41.59
C SER A 265 2.98 16.06 40.86
N ILE A 266 2.24 15.66 39.82
CA ILE A 266 2.70 14.64 38.87
C ILE A 266 3.80 15.27 38.02
N GLU A 267 4.97 14.64 37.98
CA GLU A 267 6.09 15.01 37.13
C GLU A 267 6.36 13.89 36.12
N SER A 268 6.84 14.25 34.93
CA SER A 268 7.21 13.26 33.91
C SER A 268 8.58 13.54 33.30
N ALA A 269 9.30 12.47 33.01
CA ALA A 269 10.52 12.49 32.23
C ALA A 269 10.18 12.07 30.80
N LEU A 270 10.72 12.78 29.81
CA LEU A 270 10.50 12.49 28.39
C LEU A 270 11.83 12.13 27.72
N LEU A 271 11.77 11.16 26.80
CA LEU A 271 12.85 10.83 25.88
C LEU A 271 12.28 10.78 24.46
N ASN A 272 12.63 11.78 23.68
CA ASN A 272 12.40 11.83 22.24
C ASN A 272 13.60 11.21 21.52
N VAL A 273 13.29 10.30 20.60
CA VAL A 273 14.27 9.60 19.78
C VAL A 273 13.88 9.79 18.32
N GLU A 274 14.79 10.32 17.54
CA GLU A 274 14.61 10.54 16.10
C GLU A 274 15.56 9.65 15.32
N TYR A 275 14.99 8.93 14.35
CA TYR A 275 15.72 8.10 13.41
C TYR A 275 15.55 8.67 12.01
N GLU A 276 16.66 8.76 11.28
CA GLU A 276 16.66 9.01 9.85
C GLU A 276 16.95 7.68 9.14
N ILE A 277 16.04 7.25 8.28
CA ILE A 277 16.10 5.94 7.66
C ILE A 277 15.91 6.08 6.17
N GLU A 278 16.84 5.51 5.42
CA GLU A 278 16.75 5.30 3.98
C GLU A 278 16.27 3.88 3.72
N SER A 279 15.40 3.73 2.72
CA SER A 279 14.90 2.44 2.28
C SER A 279 15.04 2.32 0.77
N TYR A 280 15.44 1.12 0.34
CA TYR A 280 15.68 0.79 -1.05
C TYR A 280 14.70 -0.31 -1.47
N SER A 281 14.15 -0.17 -2.67
CA SER A 281 13.29 -1.19 -3.27
C SER A 281 14.00 -1.83 -4.47
N TYR A 282 13.99 -3.15 -4.52
CA TYR A 282 14.53 -3.92 -5.63
C TYR A 282 13.41 -4.62 -6.37
N THR A 283 13.54 -4.67 -7.68
CA THR A 283 12.62 -5.34 -8.59
C THR A 283 13.37 -6.49 -9.26
N TRP A 284 12.74 -7.67 -9.34
CA TRP A 284 13.26 -8.81 -10.08
C TRP A 284 12.24 -9.22 -11.14
N TRP A 285 12.71 -9.49 -12.36
CA TRP A 285 11.92 -10.07 -13.43
C TRP A 285 12.64 -11.33 -13.94
N THR A 286 11.86 -12.36 -14.27
CA THR A 286 12.37 -13.63 -14.79
C THR A 286 12.49 -13.64 -16.31
N GLU A 287 11.88 -12.66 -16.99
CA GLU A 287 11.82 -12.58 -18.45
C GLU A 287 12.62 -11.36 -18.93
N ALA A 288 13.57 -11.59 -19.84
CA ALA A 288 14.45 -10.56 -20.39
C ALA A 288 13.73 -9.50 -21.24
N ASP A 289 12.46 -9.75 -21.58
CA ASP A 289 11.67 -8.93 -22.51
C ASP A 289 10.85 -7.83 -21.83
N LEU A 290 10.92 -7.71 -20.50
CA LEU A 290 10.31 -6.59 -19.78
C LEU A 290 11.31 -5.44 -19.67
N PRO A 291 11.10 -4.31 -20.38
CA PRO A 291 11.96 -3.14 -20.23
C PRO A 291 11.82 -2.60 -18.81
N SER A 292 12.91 -2.68 -18.05
CA SER A 292 13.04 -2.10 -16.72
C SER A 292 13.92 -0.86 -16.79
N SER A 293 13.46 0.24 -16.20
CA SER A 293 14.28 1.43 -15.94
C SER A 293 15.12 1.32 -14.66
N VAL A 294 14.99 0.21 -13.93
CA VAL A 294 15.61 -0.06 -12.64
C VAL A 294 16.73 -1.08 -12.83
N THR A 295 17.90 -0.84 -12.23
CA THR A 295 18.97 -1.85 -12.18
C THR A 295 18.54 -3.00 -11.26
N GLY A 296 18.50 -4.22 -11.82
CA GLY A 296 18.26 -5.47 -11.07
C GLY A 296 19.48 -5.94 -10.30
#